data_AF-A0A4Y3IH83-F1
#
_entry.id   AF-A0A4Y3IH83-F1
#
_cell.length_a   1.000
_cell.length_b   1.000
_cell.length_c   1.000
_cell.angle_alpha   90.00
_cell.angle_beta   90.00
_cell.angle_gamma   90.00
#
_symmetry.space_group_name_H-M   'P 1'
#
loop_
_entity.id
_entity.type
_entity.pdbx_description
1 polymer ?
#
loop_
_entity_poly.entity_id
_entity_poly.type
_entity_poly.pdbx_seq_one_letter_code
_entity_poly.pdbx_strand_id
1 'polypeptide(L)' 'MHYMNLQFDENARQLIESVICELENDDGWFKMTTRIAAQVDSVLKEKGYRGTVTWFSDSDLIEHQIEY' A
#
# COMPACT_ATOMS: atom_id res chain seq x y z
N MET A 1 -11.58 7.38 -12.05
CA MET A 1 -10.77 6.27 -11.54
C MET A 1 -10.50 6.56 -10.07
N HIS A 2 -10.89 5.68 -9.16
CA HIS A 2 -10.65 5.89 -7.73
C HIS A 2 -9.20 5.51 -7.43
N TYR A 3 -8.42 6.51 -7.06
CA TYR A 3 -7.07 6.33 -6.55
C TYR A 3 -7.12 6.35 -5.03
N MET A 4 -6.19 5.65 -4.42
CA MET A 4 -6.00 5.63 -2.98
C MET A 4 -4.52 5.66 -2.69
N ASN A 5 -4.19 6.18 -1.53
CA ASN A 5 -2.83 6.37 -1.08
C ASN A 5 -2.55 5.34 0.00
N LEU A 6 -1.51 4.54 -0.17
CA LEU A 6 -1.09 3.59 0.86
C LEU A 6 0.28 4.00 1.39
N GLN A 7 0.43 3.93 2.70
CA GLN A 7 1.70 4.09 3.38
C GLN A 7 2.13 2.73 3.93
N PHE A 8 3.39 2.40 3.68
CA PHE A 8 3.99 1.13 4.06
C PHE A 8 5.16 1.41 5.00
N ASP A 9 5.30 0.57 6.03
CA ASP A 9 6.52 0.50 6.80
C ASP A 9 7.70 0.07 5.92
N GLU A 10 8.92 0.36 6.36
CA GLU A 10 10.15 0.08 5.60
C GLU A 10 10.25 -1.39 5.16
N ASN A 11 9.83 -2.32 6.03
CA ASN A 11 9.79 -3.75 5.75
C ASN A 11 8.79 -4.10 4.64
N ALA A 12 7.56 -3.60 4.72
CA ALA A 12 6.56 -3.81 3.67
C ALA A 12 7.05 -3.21 2.35
N ARG A 13 7.56 -1.98 2.38
CA ARG A 13 8.09 -1.28 1.21
C ARG A 13 9.17 -2.08 0.49
N GLN A 14 10.11 -2.71 1.22
CA GLN A 14 11.13 -3.57 0.61
C GLN A 14 10.52 -4.81 -0.06
N LEU A 15 9.46 -5.40 0.51
CA LEU A 15 8.82 -6.60 -0.04
C LEU A 15 8.03 -6.31 -1.33
N ILE A 16 7.40 -5.15 -1.39
CA ILE A 16 6.55 -4.71 -2.50
C ILE A 16 7.23 -3.70 -3.42
N GLU A 17 8.52 -3.44 -3.22
CA GLU A 17 9.32 -2.47 -4.00
C GLU A 17 9.14 -2.69 -5.49
N SER A 18 9.21 -3.93 -5.97
CA SER A 18 9.04 -4.26 -7.39
C SER A 18 7.65 -3.93 -7.95
N VAL A 19 6.63 -3.78 -7.10
CA VAL A 19 5.25 -3.42 -7.47
C VAL A 19 5.05 -1.91 -7.40
N ILE A 20 5.66 -1.23 -6.44
CA ILE A 20 5.45 0.21 -6.19
C ILE A 20 6.53 1.12 -6.76
N CYS A 21 7.61 0.58 -7.33
CA CYS A 21 8.74 1.34 -7.87
C CYS A 21 8.31 2.36 -8.95
N GLU A 22 7.29 2.03 -9.74
CA GLU A 22 6.77 2.90 -10.80
C GLU A 22 5.60 3.79 -10.34
N LEU A 23 5.23 3.74 -9.06
CA LEU A 23 4.10 4.51 -8.53
C LEU A 23 4.56 5.88 -8.03
N GLU A 24 3.65 6.84 -8.09
CA GLU A 24 3.87 8.15 -7.49
C GLU A 24 3.99 7.98 -5.97
N ASN A 25 5.15 8.38 -5.44
CA ASN A 25 5.42 8.43 -4.01
C ASN A 25 5.48 9.89 -3.56
N ASP A 26 4.59 10.26 -2.65
CA ASP A 26 4.53 11.58 -2.02
C ASP A 26 4.65 11.41 -0.51
N ASP A 27 5.79 11.82 0.07
CA ASP A 27 6.07 11.72 1.51
C ASP A 27 5.83 10.32 2.12
N GLY A 28 6.14 9.26 1.38
CA GLY A 28 5.91 7.87 1.83
C GLY A 28 4.52 7.31 1.51
N TRP A 29 3.61 8.13 0.98
CA TRP A 29 2.33 7.70 0.43
C TRP A 29 2.46 7.31 -1.03
N PHE A 30 2.07 6.08 -1.34
CA PHE A 30 2.05 5.57 -2.71
C PHE A 30 0.65 5.66 -3.28
N LYS A 31 0.50 6.47 -4.33
CA LYS A 31 -0.78 6.61 -5.02
C LYS A 31 -0.98 5.45 -5.98
N MET A 32 -2.05 4.70 -5.77
CA MET A 32 -2.32 3.49 -6.54
C MET A 32 -3.82 3.24 -6.72
N THR A 33 -4.14 2.26 -7.57
CA THR A 33 -5.52 1.81 -7.76
C THR A 33 -5.82 0.60 -6.88
N THR A 34 -7.10 0.31 -6.66
CA THR A 34 -7.57 -0.88 -5.94
C THR A 34 -6.98 -2.19 -6.45
N ARG A 35 -6.72 -2.28 -7.76
CA ARG A 35 -6.06 -3.45 -8.36
C ARG A 35 -4.62 -3.63 -7.88
N ILE A 36 -3.84 -2.55 -7.85
CA ILE A 36 -2.44 -2.59 -7.41
C ILE A 36 -2.37 -2.91 -5.92
N ALA A 37 -3.27 -2.36 -5.11
CA ALA A 37 -3.26 -2.68 -3.69
C ALA A 37 -3.69 -4.12 -3.39
N ALA A 38 -4.62 -4.70 -4.15
CA ALA A 38 -4.93 -6.13 -4.04
C ALA A 38 -3.70 -7.00 -4.39
N GLN A 39 -2.89 -6.56 -5.35
CA GLN A 39 -1.63 -7.22 -5.70
C GLN A 39 -0.59 -7.08 -4.58
N VAL A 40 -0.44 -5.89 -4.01
CA VAL A 40 0.40 -5.63 -2.83
C VAL A 40 -0.02 -6.51 -1.65
N ASP A 41 -1.32 -6.57 -1.34
CA ASP A 41 -1.88 -7.42 -0.28
C ASP A 41 -1.52 -8.90 -0.48
N SER A 42 -1.63 -9.39 -1.71
CA SER A 42 -1.27 -10.76 -2.07
C SER A 42 0.23 -11.01 -1.86
N VAL A 43 1.09 -10.08 -2.29
CA VAL A 43 2.54 -10.18 -2.11
C VAL A 43 2.93 -10.15 -0.64
N LEU A 44 2.35 -9.25 0.17
CA LEU A 44 2.62 -9.16 1.61
C LEU A 44 2.23 -10.46 2.32
N LYS A 45 1.07 -11.04 1.99
CA LYS A 45 0.62 -12.33 2.53
C LYS A 45 1.52 -13.49 2.09
N GLU A 46 1.87 -13.57 0.82
CA GLU A 46 2.77 -14.63 0.29
C GLU A 46 4.16 -14.55 0.93
N LYS A 47 4.66 -13.34 1.18
CA LYS A 47 5.95 -13.12 1.85
C LYS A 47 5.88 -13.31 3.36
N GLY A 48 4.69 -13.52 3.92
CA GLY A 48 4.48 -13.66 5.36
C GLY A 48 4.84 -12.38 6.12
N TYR A 49 4.59 -11.21 5.52
CA TYR A 49 4.79 -9.92 6.17
C TYR A 49 3.96 -9.86 7.44
N ARG A 50 4.56 -9.32 8.51
CA ARG A 50 3.90 -9.05 9.78
C ARG A 50 4.11 -7.61 10.17
N GLY A 51 3.03 -6.84 10.20
CA GLY A 51 3.08 -5.42 10.47
C GLY A 51 1.83 -4.70 9.98
N THR A 52 1.91 -3.38 9.94
CA THR A 52 0.79 -2.52 9.58
C THR A 52 0.94 -1.95 8.19
N VAL A 53 -0.18 -1.71 7.52
CA VAL A 53 -0.25 -0.90 6.30
C VAL A 53 -1.37 0.11 6.49
N THR A 54 -1.08 1.37 6.22
CA THR A 54 -2.07 2.45 6.32
C THR A 54 -2.65 2.75 4.95
N TRP A 55 -3.96 2.75 4.85
CA TRP A 55 -4.74 2.95 3.64
C TRP A 55 -5.53 4.24 3.79
N PHE A 56 -5.31 5.20 2.90
CA PHE A 56 -6.03 6.45 2.88
C PHE A 56 -6.80 6.59 1.57
N SER A 57 -8.12 6.73 1.68
CA SER A 57 -8.97 7.03 0.53
C SER A 57 -9.27 8.52 0.49
N ASP A 58 -8.74 9.22 -0.51
CA ASP A 58 -8.97 10.66 -0.73
C ASP A 58 -10.46 10.99 -0.95
N SER A 59 -11.22 10.05 -1.53
CA SER A 59 -12.66 10.20 -1.77
C SER A 59 -13.49 10.20 -0.49
N ASP A 60 -13.08 9.44 0.52
CA ASP A 60 -13.83 9.26 1.76
C ASP A 60 -13.19 10.00 2.95
N LEU A 61 -11.96 10.48 2.79
CA LEU A 61 -11.12 11.06 3.85
C LEU A 61 -10.99 10.12 5.06
N ILE A 62 -11.08 8.81 4.82
CA ILE A 62 -10.97 7.77 5.84
C ILE A 62 -9.58 7.14 5.76
N GLU A 63 -8.92 7.06 6.91
CA GLU A 63 -7.73 6.28 7.14
C GLU A 63 -8.12 4.91 7.73
N HIS A 64 -7.60 3.85 7.12
CA HIS A 64 -7.75 2.48 7.59
C HIS A 64 -6.38 1.86 7.79
N GLN A 65 -6.16 1.22 8.94
CA GLN A 65 -4.96 0.43 9.18
C GLN A 65 -5.30 -1.04 9.01
N ILE A 66 -4.45 -1.74 8.25
CA ILE A 66 -4.55 -3.18 8.03
C ILE A 66 -3.33 -3.83 8.70
N GLU A 67 -3.59 -4.74 9.62
CA GLU A 67 -2.57 -5.58 10.25
C GLU A 67 -2.44 -6.91 9.49
N TYR A 68 -1.21 -7.28 9.16
CA TYR A 68 -0.82 -8.51 8.48
C TYR A 68 -0.12 -9.49 9.43
#